data_AF-A0A3M1IBI0-F1
#
_entry.id   AF-A0A3M1IBI0-F1
#
_cell.length_a   1.000
_cell.length_b   1.000
_cell.length_c   1.000
_cell.angle_alpha   90.00
_cell.angle_beta   90.00
_cell.angle_gamma   90.00
#
_symmetry.space_group_name_H-M   'P 1'
#
loop_
_entity.id
_entity.type
_entity.pdbx_description
1 polymer ?
#
loop_
_entity_poly.entity_id
_entity_poly.type
_entity_poly.pdbx_seq_one_letter_code
_entity_poly.pdbx_strand_id
1 'polypeptide(L)' 'MKADYKTLHEIRILGFDALIRELGPAGAIRFIQQYEVGKGDYSRERHKFLPQVSVKELGEKIYEERNAT' A
#
# COMPACT_ATOMS: atom_id res chain seq x y z
N MET A 1 11.88 -2.08 39.31
CA MET A 1 11.69 -1.35 38.04
C MET A 1 10.64 -2.10 37.24
N LYS A 2 9.48 -1.51 36.95
CA LYS A 2 8.57 -2.09 35.95
C LYS A 2 9.18 -1.76 34.60
N ALA A 3 9.61 -2.77 33.86
CA ALA A 3 10.07 -2.54 32.50
C ALA A 3 8.84 -2.11 31.68
N ASP A 4 8.97 -0.95 31.05
CA ASP A 4 7.97 -0.39 30.16
C ASP A 4 8.07 -1.13 28.83
N TYR A 5 7.35 -2.25 28.74
CA TYR A 5 7.35 -3.07 27.54
C TYR A 5 6.35 -2.49 26.55
N LYS A 6 6.84 -2.28 25.32
CA LYS A 6 5.97 -1.95 24.20
C LYS A 6 4.93 -3.03 24.02
N THR A 7 3.70 -2.62 23.79
CA THR A 7 2.62 -3.50 23.39
C THR A 7 2.96 -4.15 22.04
N LEU A 8 2.32 -5.29 21.76
CA LEU A 8 2.48 -5.95 20.46
C LEU A 8 2.11 -5.03 19.28
N HIS A 9 1.17 -4.11 19.49
CA HIS A 9 0.78 -3.13 18.48
C HIS A 9 1.89 -2.12 18.22
N GLU A 10 2.49 -1.56 19.27
CA GLU A 10 3.61 -0.61 19.15
C GLU A 10 4.84 -1.27 18.51
N ILE A 11 5.13 -2.53 18.86
CA ILE A 11 6.20 -3.31 18.22
C ILE A 11 5.92 -3.47 16.72
N ARG A 12 4.67 -3.78 16.35
CA ARG A 12 4.29 -3.93 14.94
C ARG A 12 4.45 -2.64 14.15
N ILE A 13 4.00 -1.51 14.69
CA ILE A 13 4.16 -0.19 14.05
C ILE A 13 5.65 0.11 13.84
N LEU A 14 6.46 0.01 14.90
CA LEU A 14 7.88 0.30 14.82
C LEU A 14 8.62 -0.62 13.84
N GLY A 15 8.26 -1.91 13.82
CA GLY A 15 8.80 -2.86 12.85
C GLY A 15 8.45 -2.49 11.41
N PHE A 16 7.20 -2.10 11.16
CA PHE A 16 6.76 -1.69 9.83
C PHE A 16 7.43 -0.39 9.36
N ASP A 17 7.56 0.60 10.24
CA ASP A 17 8.24 1.86 9.96
C ASP A 17 9.72 1.64 9.64
N ALA A 18 10.39 0.74 10.37
CA ALA A 18 11.76 0.35 10.10
C ALA A 18 11.91 -0.31 8.72
N LEU A 19 10.98 -1.20 8.35
CA LEU A 19 10.98 -1.82 7.02
C LEU A 19 10.77 -0.80 5.90
N ILE A 20 9.84 0.15 6.06
CA ILE A 20 9.63 1.21 5.07
C ILE A 20 10.88 2.08 4.92
N ARG A 21 11.52 2.45 6.03
CA ARG A 21 12.70 3.32 6.02
C ARG A 21 13.88 2.69 5.26
N GLU A 22 14.08 1.39 5.39
CA GLU A 22 15.23 0.69 4.77
C GLU A 22 14.92 0.14 3.37
N LEU A 23 13.69 -0.30 3.11
CA LEU A 23 13.33 -1.03 1.88
C LEU A 23 12.38 -0.25 0.95
N GLY A 24 11.86 0.89 1.42
CA GLY A 24 10.74 1.58 0.81
C GLY A 24 9.42 0.80 0.93
N PRO A 25 8.28 1.41 0.59
CA PRO A 25 6.96 0.79 0.74
C PRO A 25 6.80 -0.53 -0.01
N ALA A 26 7.29 -0.61 -1.24
CA ALA A 26 7.20 -1.81 -2.07
C ALA A 26 8.07 -2.97 -1.52
N GLY A 27 9.27 -2.66 -1.03
CA GLY A 27 10.16 -3.64 -0.42
C GLY A 27 9.63 -4.17 0.91
N ALA A 28 9.09 -3.28 1.76
CA ALA A 28 8.48 -3.65 3.03
C ALA A 28 7.30 -4.63 2.85
N ILE A 29 6.40 -4.37 1.88
CA ILE A 29 5.27 -5.28 1.58
C ILE A 29 5.78 -6.64 1.11
N ARG A 30 6.76 -6.68 0.20
CA ARG A 30 7.32 -7.94 -0.30
C ARG A 30 8.01 -8.74 0.81
N PHE A 31 8.72 -8.08 1.72
CA PHE A 31 9.33 -8.72 2.89
C PHE A 31 8.28 -9.42 3.75
N ILE A 32 7.18 -8.74 4.09
CA ILE A 32 6.10 -9.32 4.89
C ILE A 32 5.48 -10.53 4.18
N GLN A 33 5.27 -10.44 2.86
CA GLN A 33 4.74 -11.53 2.04
C GLN A 33 5.62 -12.80 2.02
N GLN A 34 6.89 -12.72 2.45
CA GLN A 34 7.75 -13.92 2.60
C GLN A 34 7.35 -14.78 3.80
N TYR A 35 6.79 -14.16 4.84
CA TYR A 35 6.47 -14.82 6.11
C TYR A 35 4.97 -14.99 6.32
N GLU A 36 4.16 -14.16 5.67
CA GLU A 36 2.71 -14.30 5.69
C GLU A 36 2.20 -14.77 4.33
N VAL A 37 1.41 -15.85 4.34
CA VAL A 37 0.59 -16.21 3.18
C VAL A 37 -0.55 -15.21 3.12
N GLY A 38 -0.31 -14.10 2.41
CA GLY A 38 -1.35 -13.14 2.07
C GLY A 38 -2.55 -13.88 1.46
N LYS A 39 -3.76 -13.44 1.78
CA LYS A 39 -5.00 -13.99 1.21
C LYS A 39 -5.66 -12.97 0.32
N GLY A 40 -6.34 -13.45 -0.72
CA GLY A 40 -7.08 -12.64 -1.67
C GLY A 40 -6.40 -12.55 -3.02
N ASP A 41 -7.22 -12.38 -4.05
CA ASP A 41 -6.77 -12.21 -5.43
C ASP A 41 -7.00 -10.75 -5.80
N TYR A 42 -6.04 -9.87 -5.48
CA TYR A 42 -6.17 -8.44 -5.78
C TYR A 42 -6.40 -8.19 -7.27
N SER A 43 -5.82 -9.01 -8.15
CA SER A 43 -6.05 -8.91 -9.59
C SER A 43 -7.53 -9.09 -9.91
N ARG A 44 -8.22 -10.08 -9.32
CA ARG A 44 -9.67 -10.27 -9.49
C ARG A 44 -10.50 -9.21 -8.76
N GLU A 45 -10.18 -8.93 -7.51
CA GLU A 45 -10.94 -7.97 -6.69
C GLU A 45 -10.86 -6.54 -7.25
N ARG A 46 -9.72 -6.15 -7.85
CA ARG A 46 -9.53 -4.86 -8.50
C ARG A 46 -10.60 -4.57 -9.56
N HIS A 47 -11.05 -5.60 -10.30
CA HIS A 47 -12.06 -5.43 -11.34
C HIS A 47 -13.47 -5.15 -10.80
N LYS A 48 -13.73 -5.40 -9.50
CA LYS A 48 -15.05 -5.13 -8.89
C LYS A 48 -15.24 -3.66 -8.52
N PHE A 49 -14.17 -2.98 -8.13
CA PHE A 49 -14.24 -1.63 -7.56
C PHE A 49 -13.58 -0.57 -8.44
N LEU A 50 -12.64 -0.95 -9.31
CA LEU A 50 -12.01 0.01 -10.18
C LEU A 50 -12.93 0.35 -11.35
N PRO A 51 -13.24 1.64 -11.57
CA PRO A 51 -14.01 2.07 -12.72
C PRO A 51 -13.32 1.64 -14.01
N GLN A 52 -14.08 1.10 -14.95
CA GLN A 52 -13.60 0.85 -16.29
C GLN A 52 -13.48 2.19 -17.01
N VAL A 53 -12.27 2.72 -17.05
CA VAL A 53 -11.91 3.95 -17.77
C VAL A 53 -10.87 3.57 -18.81
N SER A 54 -11.15 3.89 -20.06
CA SER A 54 -10.19 3.71 -21.14
C SER A 54 -8.99 4.64 -20.95
N VAL A 55 -7.84 4.23 -21.51
CA VAL A 55 -6.63 5.07 -21.50
C VAL A 55 -6.90 6.44 -22.13
N LYS A 56 -7.78 6.49 -23.15
CA LYS A 56 -8.18 7.73 -23.81
C LYS A 56 -8.94 8.66 -22.86
N GLU A 57 -10.01 8.17 -22.23
CA GLU A 57 -10.82 8.95 -21.27
C GLU A 57 -9.98 9.44 -20.08
N LEU A 58 -9.04 8.61 -19.61
CA LEU A 58 -8.11 9.01 -18.56
C LEU A 58 -7.18 10.14 -19.03
N GLY A 59 -6.67 10.05 -20.26
CA GLY A 59 -5.83 11.09 -20.85
C GLY A 59 -6.56 12.41 -21.04
N GLU A 60 -7.82 12.37 -21.48
CA GLU A 60 -8.68 13.54 -21.62
C GLU A 60 -8.89 14.24 -20.27
N LYS A 61 -9.23 13.49 -19.20
CA LYS A 61 -9.37 14.05 -17.85
C LYS A 61 -8.10 14.71 -17.33
N ILE A 62 -6.95 14.08 -17.53
CA ILE A 62 -5.65 14.65 -17.12
C ILE A 62 -5.38 15.97 -17.85
N TYR A 63 -5.74 16.06 -19.14
CA TYR A 63 -5.58 17.27 -19.93
C TYR A 63 -6.52 18.39 -19.47
N GLU A 64 -7.78 18.07 -19.20
CA GLU A 64 -8.77 19.00 -18.66
C GLU A 64 -8.33 19.58 -17.31
N GLU A 65 -7.91 18.74 -16.37
CA GLU A 65 -7.44 19.17 -15.04
C GLU A 65 -6.23 20.11 -15.13
N ARG A 66 -5.31 19.87 -16.07
CA ARG A 66 -4.11 20.71 -16.27
C ARG A 66 -4.40 22.08 -16.86
N ASN A 67 -5.45 22.22 -17.66
CA ASN A 67 -5.81 23.47 -18.34
C ASN A 67 -6.93 24.24 -17.62
N ALA A 68 -7.50 23.67 -16.56
CA ALA A 68 -8.49 24.33 -15.70
C ALA A 68 -7.86 25.30 -14.67
N THR A 69 -6.54 25.50 -14.73
CA THR A 69 -5.75 26.46 -13.91
C THR A 69 -5.03 27.43 -14.83
#